data_AF-A0A8G0Q8L8-F1
#
_entry.id   AF-A0A8G0Q8L8-F1
#
_cell.length_a   1.000
_cell.length_b   1.000
_cell.length_c   1.000
_cell.angle_alpha   90.00
_cell.angle_beta   90.00
_cell.angle_gamma   90.00
#
_symmetry.space_group_name_H-M   'P 1'
#
loop_
_entity.id
_entity.type
_entity.pdbx_description
1 polymer ?
#
loop_
_entity_poly.entity_id
_entity_poly.type
_entity_poly.pdbx_seq_one_letter_code
_entity_poly.pdbx_strand_id
1 'polypeptide(L)'
;SQEDFQAITMLDKTRASYLAQNSTQTVKTLLNLVSHLSKDSTIQYILVLIDDLLQEDRSRVHLFHDTANKLKQSIWNPFLNLLNRQDGFIINMSSRILAKFACWGHEVMPKTDL
;
A
#
# COMPACT_ATOMS: atom_id res chain seq x y z
N SER A 1 -3.85 -1.84 14.88
CA SER A 1 -3.51 -2.54 16.13
C SER A 1 -2.26 -1.92 16.76
N GLN A 2 -1.84 -2.34 17.97
CA GLN A 2 -0.57 -1.88 18.56
C GLN A 2 0.64 -2.31 17.71
N GLU A 3 0.56 -3.50 17.10
CA GLU A 3 1.58 -4.04 16.18
C GLU A 3 1.72 -3.18 14.92
N ASP A 4 0.60 -2.81 14.28
CA ASP A 4 0.64 -1.95 13.09
C ASP A 4 1.27 -0.58 13.39
N PHE A 5 0.95 0.00 14.55
CA PHE A 5 1.53 1.28 14.96
C PHE A 5 3.04 1.19 15.20
N GLN A 6 3.50 0.11 15.83
CA GLN A 6 4.94 -0.13 16.03
C GLN A 6 5.66 -0.34 14.70
N ALA A 7 5.07 -1.11 13.78
CA ALA A 7 5.65 -1.34 12.46
C ALA A 7 5.81 -0.03 11.67
N ILE A 8 4.79 0.83 11.64
CA ILE A 8 4.88 2.15 10.98
C ILE A 8 5.93 3.04 11.64
N THR A 9 6.00 3.05 12.97
CA THR A 9 7.00 3.83 13.71
C THR A 9 8.43 3.38 13.38
N MET A 10 8.66 2.06 13.26
CA MET A 10 9.98 1.51 12.92
C MET A 10 10.34 1.75 11.45
N LEU A 11 9.35 1.69 10.56
CA LEU A 11 9.50 1.99 9.15
C LEU A 11 9.89 3.46 8.92
N ASP A 12 9.35 4.39 9.69
CA ASP A 12 9.74 5.80 9.61
C ASP A 12 11.16 6.06 10.12
N LYS A 13 11.55 5.43 11.24
CA LYS A 13 12.86 5.65 11.85
C LYS A 13 14.00 4.97 11.10
N THR A 14 13.74 3.78 10.56
CA THR A 14 14.78 2.87 10.04
C THR A 14 14.35 2.21 8.73
N ARG A 15 13.76 2.99 7.82
CA ARG A 15 13.10 2.51 6.59
C ARG A 15 13.85 1.41 5.85
N ALA A 16 15.09 1.68 5.44
CA ALA A 16 15.86 0.75 4.61
C ALA A 16 16.16 -0.58 5.33
N SER A 17 16.65 -0.52 6.58
CA SER A 17 17.00 -1.71 7.34
C SER A 17 15.76 -2.49 7.81
N TYR A 18 14.71 -1.79 8.22
CA TYR A 18 13.46 -2.41 8.64
C TYR A 18 12.76 -3.11 7.47
N LEU A 19 12.68 -2.45 6.30
CA LEU A 19 12.10 -3.05 5.10
C LEU A 19 12.90 -4.26 4.63
N ALA A 20 14.24 -4.21 4.68
CA ALA A 20 15.08 -5.36 4.31
C ALA A 20 14.84 -6.59 5.19
N GLN A 21 14.56 -6.40 6.47
CA GLN A 21 14.34 -7.49 7.44
C GLN A 21 12.87 -7.93 7.51
N ASN A 22 11.92 -7.02 7.28
CA ASN A 22 10.49 -7.22 7.54
C ASN A 22 9.61 -6.87 6.33
N SER A 23 10.12 -7.10 5.12
CA SER A 23 9.49 -6.70 3.85
C SER A 23 8.02 -7.14 3.73
N THR A 24 7.75 -8.44 3.91
CA THR A 24 6.40 -9.02 3.80
C THR A 24 5.47 -8.50 4.90
N GLN A 25 5.95 -8.39 6.14
CA GLN A 25 5.14 -7.87 7.26
C GLN A 25 4.81 -6.39 7.05
N THR A 26 5.78 -5.60 6.61
CA THR A 26 5.59 -4.18 6.28
C THR A 26 4.47 -4.01 5.27
N VAL A 27 4.52 -4.74 4.14
CA VAL A 27 3.50 -4.67 3.11
C VAL A 27 2.13 -5.10 3.63
N LYS A 28 2.06 -6.21 4.37
CA LYS A 28 0.81 -6.69 4.98
C LYS A 28 0.19 -5.63 5.89
N THR A 29 1.00 -5.00 6.74
CA THR A 29 0.54 -3.92 7.62
C THR A 29 0.04 -2.72 6.81
N LEU A 30 0.76 -2.27 5.79
CA LEU A 30 0.32 -1.16 4.94
C LEU A 30 -1.01 -1.45 4.24
N LEU A 31 -1.18 -2.64 3.65
CA LEU A 31 -2.43 -3.06 3.00
C LEU A 31 -3.59 -3.15 4.00
N ASN A 32 -3.36 -3.68 5.19
CA ASN A 32 -4.37 -3.73 6.26
C ASN A 32 -4.79 -2.33 6.71
N LEU A 33 -3.83 -1.42 6.88
CA LEU A 33 -4.12 -0.04 7.28
C LEU A 33 -4.94 0.69 6.22
N VAL A 34 -4.60 0.55 4.93
CA VAL A 34 -5.40 1.11 3.83
C VAL A 34 -6.82 0.54 3.83
N SER A 35 -6.97 -0.76 4.08
CA SER A 35 -8.27 -1.45 4.00
C SER A 35 -9.21 -1.17 5.18
N HIS A 36 -8.67 -0.92 6.38
CA HIS A 36 -9.47 -0.91 7.61
C HIS A 36 -9.53 0.45 8.32
N LEU A 37 -8.69 1.41 7.97
CA LEU A 37 -8.74 2.73 8.60
C LEU A 37 -9.93 3.55 8.08
N SER A 38 -10.58 4.25 9.00
CA SER A 38 -11.72 5.12 8.67
C SER A 38 -11.37 6.60 8.63
N LYS A 39 -10.32 7.02 9.34
CA LYS A 39 -9.92 8.43 9.48
C LYS A 39 -9.10 8.89 8.27
N ASP A 40 -9.64 9.85 7.51
CA ASP A 40 -9.05 10.32 6.25
C ASP A 40 -7.61 10.81 6.42
N SER A 41 -7.29 11.62 7.44
CA SER A 41 -5.91 12.08 7.68
C SER A 41 -4.90 10.94 7.84
N THR A 42 -5.33 9.83 8.45
CA THR A 42 -4.45 8.66 8.63
C THR A 42 -4.30 7.91 7.31
N ILE A 43 -5.39 7.77 6.54
CA ILE A 43 -5.33 7.18 5.20
C ILE A 43 -4.38 8.00 4.30
N GLN A 44 -4.53 9.33 4.27
CA GLN A 44 -3.66 10.22 3.50
C GLN A 44 -2.17 9.99 3.82
N TYR A 45 -1.81 9.93 5.10
CA TYR A 45 -0.44 9.66 5.53
C TYR A 45 0.05 8.28 5.06
N ILE A 46 -0.76 7.23 5.21
CA ILE A 46 -0.39 5.89 4.74
C ILE A 46 -0.22 5.85 3.22
N LEU A 47 -1.06 6.55 2.45
CA LEU A 47 -0.94 6.64 1.00
C LEU A 47 0.37 7.35 0.59
N VAL A 48 0.73 8.44 1.27
CA VAL A 48 2.03 9.12 1.06
C VAL A 48 3.19 8.16 1.33
N LEU A 49 3.15 7.45 2.45
CA LEU A 49 4.19 6.50 2.84
C LEU A 49 4.36 5.38 1.80
N ILE A 50 3.24 4.83 1.28
CA ILE A 50 3.28 3.83 0.20
C ILE A 50 3.85 4.45 -1.08
N ASP A 51 3.37 5.63 -1.47
CA ASP A 51 3.82 6.29 -2.72
C ASP A 51 5.33 6.56 -2.69
N ASP A 52 5.86 7.05 -1.57
CA ASP A 52 7.27 7.29 -1.34
C ASP A 52 8.09 6.00 -1.40
N LEU A 53 7.63 4.93 -0.73
CA LEU A 53 8.29 3.63 -0.77
C LEU A 53 8.42 3.10 -2.19
N LEU A 54 7.35 3.19 -2.98
CA LEU A 54 7.37 2.76 -4.38
C LEU A 54 8.23 3.69 -5.25
N GLN A 55 8.27 4.98 -4.93
CA GLN A 55 9.05 5.97 -5.67
C GLN A 55 10.56 5.79 -5.46
N GLU A 56 10.99 5.46 -4.25
CA GLU A 56 12.38 5.18 -3.90
C GLU A 56 12.95 4.00 -4.69
N ASP A 57 12.15 2.96 -4.92
CA ASP A 57 12.55 1.77 -5.65
C ASP A 57 11.32 1.11 -6.29
N ARG A 58 11.27 1.20 -7.63
CA ARG A 58 10.15 0.67 -8.41
C ARG A 58 10.00 -0.84 -8.28
N SER A 59 11.08 -1.58 -8.01
CA SER A 59 11.02 -3.04 -7.87
C SER A 59 10.18 -3.47 -6.66
N ARG A 60 9.94 -2.57 -5.70
CA ARG A 60 9.10 -2.83 -4.52
C ARG A 60 7.65 -3.11 -4.88
N VAL A 61 7.16 -2.73 -6.06
CA VAL A 61 5.81 -3.17 -6.50
C VAL A 61 5.69 -4.69 -6.51
N HIS A 62 6.74 -5.42 -6.89
CA HIS A 62 6.74 -6.88 -6.88
C HIS A 62 6.54 -7.44 -5.47
N LEU A 63 7.13 -6.81 -4.45
CA LEU A 63 6.92 -7.20 -3.06
C LEU A 63 5.45 -7.06 -2.63
N PHE A 64 4.76 -6.02 -3.11
CA PHE A 64 3.34 -5.84 -2.85
C PHE A 64 2.50 -6.93 -3.52
N HIS A 65 2.75 -7.21 -4.80
CA HIS A 65 2.08 -8.29 -5.54
C HIS A 65 2.31 -9.65 -4.87
N ASP A 66 3.56 -10.01 -4.61
CA ASP A 66 3.92 -11.28 -3.97
C ASP A 66 3.25 -11.46 -2.61
N THR A 67 3.21 -10.40 -1.80
CA THR A 67 2.59 -10.45 -0.47
C THR A 67 1.08 -10.59 -0.58
N ALA A 68 0.42 -9.81 -1.44
CA ALA A 68 -1.02 -9.91 -1.66
C ALA A 68 -1.43 -11.31 -2.16
N ASN A 69 -0.67 -11.87 -3.11
CA ASN A 69 -0.85 -13.22 -3.60
C ASN A 69 -0.71 -14.27 -2.50
N LYS A 70 0.31 -14.16 -1.64
CA LYS A 70 0.47 -15.05 -0.47
C LYS A 70 -0.69 -14.95 0.51
N LEU A 71 -1.24 -13.76 0.70
CA LEU A 71 -2.41 -13.52 1.55
C LEU A 71 -3.74 -13.92 0.90
N LYS A 72 -3.73 -14.29 -0.40
CA LYS A 72 -4.93 -14.54 -1.21
C LYS A 72 -5.90 -13.35 -1.19
N GLN A 73 -5.36 -12.14 -1.24
CA GLN A 73 -6.10 -10.89 -1.23
C GLN A 73 -5.81 -10.08 -2.49
N SER A 74 -6.79 -9.30 -2.94
CA SER A 74 -6.57 -8.35 -4.03
C SER A 74 -5.73 -7.18 -3.52
N ILE A 75 -4.61 -6.92 -4.20
CA ILE A 75 -3.81 -5.71 -4.01
C ILE A 75 -4.56 -4.45 -4.46
N TRP A 76 -5.52 -4.59 -5.37
CA TRP A 76 -6.21 -3.48 -6.03
C TRP A 76 -7.38 -2.96 -5.20
N ASN A 77 -8.21 -3.88 -4.67
CA ASN A 77 -9.46 -3.54 -4.00
C ASN A 77 -9.34 -2.51 -2.86
N PRO A 78 -8.31 -2.55 -1.99
CA PRO A 78 -8.14 -1.53 -0.95
C PRO A 78 -8.08 -0.11 -1.53
N PHE A 79 -7.39 0.08 -2.66
CA PHE A 79 -7.22 1.39 -3.29
C PHE A 79 -8.40 1.75 -4.19
N LEU A 80 -9.00 0.77 -4.88
CA LEU A 80 -10.23 1.00 -5.66
C LEU A 80 -11.37 1.49 -4.77
N ASN A 81 -11.51 0.93 -3.56
CA ASN A 81 -12.50 1.38 -2.59
C ASN A 81 -12.30 2.84 -2.17
N LEU A 82 -11.05 3.32 -2.13
CA LEU A 82 -10.72 4.70 -1.79
C LEU A 82 -11.10 5.70 -2.89
N LEU A 83 -11.29 5.26 -4.13
CA LEU A 83 -11.78 6.12 -5.21
C LEU A 83 -13.23 6.60 -4.99
N ASN A 84 -13.98 5.91 -4.12
CA ASN A 84 -15.36 6.27 -3.76
C ASN A 84 -15.44 7.27 -2.59
N ARG A 85 -14.31 7.69 -2.02
CA ARG A 85 -14.28 8.72 -0.96
C ARG A 85 -14.56 10.11 -1.54
N GLN A 86 -14.95 11.06 -0.69
CA GLN A 86 -15.14 12.47 -1.09
C GLN A 86 -13.84 13.27 -1.08
N ASP A 87 -12.81 12.78 -0.38
CA ASP A 87 -11.53 13.45 -0.23
C ASP A 87 -10.72 13.35 -1.53
N GLY A 88 -10.54 14.49 -2.21
CA GLY A 88 -9.81 14.55 -3.48
C GLY A 88 -8.34 14.16 -3.38
N PHE A 89 -7.67 14.35 -2.24
CA PHE A 89 -6.29 13.87 -2.07
C PHE A 89 -6.26 12.34 -2.05
N ILE A 90 -7.15 11.72 -1.27
CA ILE A 90 -7.24 10.26 -1.17
C ILE A 90 -7.52 9.65 -2.54
N ILE A 91 -8.47 10.21 -3.29
CA ILE A 91 -8.81 9.73 -4.64
C ILE A 91 -7.59 9.81 -5.56
N ASN A 92 -6.92 10.96 -5.62
CA ASN A 92 -5.79 11.19 -6.52
C ASN A 92 -4.57 10.33 -6.16
N MET A 93 -4.22 10.24 -4.87
CA MET A 93 -3.08 9.45 -4.42
C MET A 93 -3.33 7.95 -4.60
N SER A 94 -4.57 7.48 -4.34
CA SER A 94 -4.95 6.08 -4.58
C SER A 94 -4.88 5.74 -6.07
N SER A 95 -5.36 6.63 -6.94
CA SER A 95 -5.26 6.48 -8.41
C SER A 95 -3.81 6.40 -8.88
N ARG A 96 -2.93 7.22 -8.32
CA ARG A 96 -1.49 7.20 -8.62
C ARG A 96 -0.82 5.90 -8.18
N ILE A 97 -1.15 5.39 -6.99
CA ILE A 97 -0.62 4.10 -6.51
C ILE A 97 -1.13 2.94 -7.38
N LEU A 98 -2.42 2.93 -7.74
CA LEU A 98 -2.98 1.96 -8.68
C LEU A 98 -2.24 1.96 -10.02
N ALA A 99 -1.97 3.15 -10.56
CA ALA A 99 -1.17 3.29 -11.79
C ALA A 99 0.26 2.76 -11.62
N LYS A 100 0.91 2.97 -10.46
CA LYS A 100 2.24 2.41 -10.17
C LYS A 100 2.22 0.89 -10.15
N PHE A 101 1.24 0.27 -9.50
CA PHE A 101 1.10 -1.19 -9.52
C PHE A 101 0.88 -1.72 -10.93
N ALA A 102 -0.02 -1.09 -11.71
CA ALA A 102 -0.31 -1.53 -13.07
C ALA A 102 0.87 -1.33 -14.04
N CYS A 103 1.62 -0.23 -13.92
CA CYS A 103 2.65 0.14 -14.88
C CYS A 103 4.07 -0.32 -14.52
N TRP A 104 4.36 -0.53 -13.23
CA TRP A 104 5.69 -0.99 -12.78
C TRP A 104 5.70 -2.48 -12.41
N GLY A 105 4.52 -3.07 -12.18
CA GLY A 105 4.37 -4.51 -11.99
C GLY A 105 4.31 -5.28 -13.31
N HIS A 106 4.37 -6.61 -13.22
CA HIS A 106 4.13 -7.51 -14.36
C HIS A 106 2.72 -8.13 -14.33
N GLU A 107 1.95 -7.86 -13.27
CA GLU A 107 0.60 -8.40 -13.08
C GLU A 107 -0.45 -7.38 -13.55
N VAL A 108 -1.36 -7.85 -14.39
CA VAL A 108 -2.51 -7.06 -14.84
C VAL A 108 -3.64 -7.20 -13.84
N MET A 109 -4.36 -6.10 -13.57
CA MET A 109 -5.57 -6.13 -12.76
C MET A 109 -6.58 -7.14 -13.36
N PRO A 110 -7.05 -8.13 -12.58
CA PRO A 110 -8.00 -9.10 -13.08
C PRO A 110 -9.34 -8.43 -13.35
N LYS A 111 -10.10 -8.96 -14.32
CA LYS A 111 -11.44 -8.45 -14.66
C LYS A 111 -12.44 -8.50 -13.50
N THR A 112 -12.15 -9.28 -12.46
CA THR A 112 -12.99 -9.37 -11.24
C THR A 112 -12.88 -8.14 -10.36
N ASP A 113 -11.79 -7.37 -10.49
CA ASP A 113 -11.51 -6.16 -9.72
C ASP A 113 -11.79 -4.89 -10.55
N LEU A 114 -12.28 -5.03 -11.79
CA LEU A 114 -12.72 -3.94 -12.69
C LEU A 114 -14.25 -3.84 -12.70
#